data_AF-X1T3P4-F1
#
_entry.id   AF-X1T3P4-F1
#
_cell.length_a   1.000
_cell.length_b   1.000
_cell.length_c   1.000
_cell.angle_alpha   90.00
_cell.angle_beta   90.00
_cell.angle_gamma   90.00
#
_symmetry.space_group_name_H-M   'P 1'
#
loop_
_entity.id
_entity.type
_entity.pdbx_description
1 polymer ?
#
loop_
_entity_poly.entity_id
_entity_poly.type
_entity_poly.pdbx_seq_one_letter_code
_entity_poly.pdbx_strand_id
1 'polypeptide(L)'
;QIDLKEEKRIQEFCLETISKSLIESAHDISEGGLSISLAECSLLSPQKIGFSLALQDDMRPDALLFGETQSRIVVSSSNQKVKKLLNLAKKRKVKATVLGKTGGDRIIIYHSNKKIIDIPVNEAYKAWKEAIPDIFQVK
;
A
#
# COMPACT_ATOMS: atom_id res chain seq x y z
N GLN A 1 4.27 -7.61 19.46
CA GLN A 1 3.05 -7.97 20.21
C GLN A 1 1.88 -7.23 19.57
N ILE A 2 0.77 -7.93 19.28
CA ILE A 2 -0.41 -7.37 18.59
C ILE A 2 -1.39 -6.75 19.58
N ASP A 3 -1.97 -5.59 19.26
CA ASP A 3 -3.16 -5.08 19.94
C ASP A 3 -4.42 -5.59 19.21
N LEU A 4 -5.04 -6.63 19.76
CA LEU A 4 -6.25 -7.23 19.19
C LEU A 4 -7.44 -6.26 19.15
N LYS A 5 -7.49 -5.26 20.03
CA LYS A 5 -8.55 -4.25 20.00
C LYS A 5 -8.33 -3.28 18.85
N GLU A 6 -7.07 -2.94 18.55
CA GLU A 6 -6.72 -2.15 17.37
C GLU A 6 -7.01 -2.91 16.08
N GLU A 7 -6.56 -4.17 15.99
CA GLU A 7 -6.83 -5.05 14.85
C GLU A 7 -8.34 -5.13 14.55
N LYS A 8 -9.15 -5.43 15.57
CA LYS A 8 -10.61 -5.49 15.42
C LYS A 8 -11.19 -4.18 14.89
N ARG A 9 -10.76 -3.02 15.40
CA ARG A 9 -11.25 -1.71 14.92
C ARG A 9 -10.90 -1.48 13.46
N ILE A 10 -9.70 -1.88 13.03
CA ILE A 10 -9.24 -1.72 11.65
C ILE A 10 -10.03 -2.61 10.70
N GLN A 11 -10.27 -3.87 11.09
CA GLN A 11 -11.09 -4.81 10.32
C GLN A 11 -12.55 -4.32 10.19
N GLU A 12 -13.18 -3.91 11.30
CA GLU A 12 -14.54 -3.35 11.29
C GLU A 12 -14.63 -2.07 10.45
N PHE A 13 -13.61 -1.20 10.52
CA PHE A 13 -13.52 -0.01 9.70
C PHE A 13 -13.40 -0.34 8.21
N CYS A 14 -12.55 -1.30 7.85
CA CYS A 14 -12.40 -1.77 6.47
C CYS A 14 -13.75 -2.26 5.91
N LEU A 15 -14.43 -3.15 6.63
CA LEU A 15 -15.76 -3.66 6.25
C LEU A 15 -16.81 -2.55 6.11
N GLU A 16 -16.80 -1.56 7.03
CA GLU A 16 -17.71 -0.42 6.93
C GLU A 16 -17.42 0.44 5.69
N THR A 17 -16.16 0.65 5.34
CA THR A 17 -15.80 1.44 4.15
C THR A 17 -16.17 0.74 2.84
N ILE A 18 -16.08 -0.59 2.80
CA ILE A 18 -16.53 -1.42 1.68
C ILE A 18 -18.05 -1.33 1.54
N SER A 19 -18.80 -1.56 2.62
CA SER A 19 -20.27 -1.52 2.58
C SER A 19 -20.84 -0.15 2.19
N LYS A 20 -20.09 0.94 2.45
CA LYS A 20 -20.45 2.31 2.05
C LYS A 20 -19.89 2.69 0.66
N SER A 21 -19.26 1.77 -0.06
CA SER A 21 -18.58 2.01 -1.35
C SER A 21 -17.61 3.20 -1.30
N LEU A 22 -16.90 3.35 -0.18
CA LEU A 22 -15.94 4.44 0.02
C LEU A 22 -14.56 4.14 -0.56
N ILE A 23 -14.20 2.87 -0.70
CA ILE A 23 -12.91 2.42 -1.23
C ILE A 23 -13.08 1.62 -2.53
N GLU A 24 -12.03 1.55 -3.33
CA GLU A 24 -11.97 0.85 -4.63
C GLU A 24 -11.16 -0.45 -4.52
N SER A 25 -10.16 -0.49 -3.64
CA SER A 25 -9.41 -1.70 -3.29
C SER A 25 -8.94 -1.63 -1.84
N ALA A 26 -8.62 -2.80 -1.28
CA ALA A 26 -7.97 -2.96 0.02
C ALA A 26 -6.93 -4.08 -0.07
N HIS A 27 -5.80 -3.93 0.62
CA HIS A 27 -4.74 -4.94 0.72
C HIS A 27 -4.09 -4.82 2.10
N ASP A 28 -3.85 -5.94 2.78
CA ASP A 28 -3.12 -5.95 4.04
C ASP A 28 -1.64 -5.61 3.82
N ILE A 29 -0.98 -5.13 4.86
CA ILE A 29 0.49 -5.01 4.87
C ILE A 29 1.06 -6.14 5.72
N SER A 30 1.67 -7.11 5.05
CA SER A 30 2.22 -8.32 5.64
C SER A 30 3.71 -8.46 5.30
N GLU A 31 4.10 -9.56 4.65
CA GLU A 31 5.49 -9.89 4.33
C GLU A 31 6.07 -8.90 3.31
N GLY A 32 7.32 -8.48 3.52
CA GLY A 32 7.98 -7.46 2.71
C GLY A 32 7.50 -6.02 2.97
N GLY A 33 6.52 -5.83 3.85
CA GLY A 33 6.09 -4.52 4.32
C GLY A 33 5.37 -3.66 3.28
N LEU A 34 5.29 -2.36 3.55
CA LEU A 34 4.48 -1.40 2.77
C LEU A 34 4.86 -1.41 1.28
N SER A 35 6.15 -1.47 0.98
CA SER A 35 6.66 -1.40 -0.39
C SER A 35 6.20 -2.59 -1.25
N ILE A 36 6.29 -3.81 -0.71
CA ILE A 36 5.88 -5.03 -1.42
C ILE A 36 4.36 -5.07 -1.57
N SER A 37 3.59 -4.78 -0.51
CA SER A 37 2.12 -4.76 -0.60
C SER A 37 1.61 -3.74 -1.64
N LEU A 38 2.25 -2.57 -1.73
CA LEU A 38 1.92 -1.58 -2.76
C LEU A 38 2.35 -2.02 -4.17
N ALA A 39 3.51 -2.66 -4.29
CA ALA A 39 3.94 -3.23 -5.56
C ALA A 39 2.94 -4.30 -6.02
N GLU A 40 2.54 -5.25 -5.16
CA GLU A 40 1.53 -6.26 -5.47
C GLU A 40 0.21 -5.63 -5.95
N CYS A 41 -0.28 -4.58 -5.27
CA CYS A 41 -1.46 -3.84 -5.72
C CYS A 41 -1.30 -3.27 -7.14
N SER A 42 -0.11 -2.74 -7.46
CA SER A 42 0.22 -2.23 -8.79
C SER A 42 0.28 -3.36 -9.83
N LEU A 43 1.05 -4.41 -9.55
CA LEU A 43 1.39 -5.51 -10.45
C LEU A 43 0.21 -6.43 -10.75
N LEU A 44 -0.62 -6.70 -9.75
CA LEU A 44 -1.80 -7.57 -9.85
C LEU A 44 -3.03 -6.83 -10.38
N SER A 45 -2.98 -5.49 -10.47
CA SER A 45 -4.05 -4.74 -11.13
C SER A 45 -4.15 -5.15 -12.60
N PRO A 46 -5.37 -5.30 -13.18
CA PRO A 46 -5.52 -5.70 -14.58
C PRO A 46 -4.78 -4.78 -15.56
N GLN A 47 -4.66 -3.51 -15.21
CA GLN A 47 -4.06 -2.45 -16.02
C GLN A 47 -2.58 -2.19 -15.69
N LYS A 48 -2.00 -2.85 -14.67
CA LYS A 48 -0.63 -2.62 -14.20
C LYS A 48 -0.33 -1.13 -13.97
N ILE A 49 -1.09 -0.52 -13.06
CA ILE A 49 -1.07 0.93 -12.83
C ILE A 49 0.02 1.29 -11.83
N GLY A 50 0.80 2.33 -12.13
CA GLY A 50 1.81 2.89 -11.24
C GLY A 50 1.24 3.65 -10.04
N PHE A 51 2.13 4.20 -9.22
CA PHE A 51 1.75 5.09 -8.12
C PHE A 51 2.89 6.03 -7.75
N SER A 52 2.53 7.15 -7.14
CA SER A 52 3.46 8.09 -6.54
C SER A 52 3.02 8.41 -5.12
N LEU A 53 3.92 8.19 -4.15
CA LEU A 53 3.66 8.47 -2.74
C LEU A 53 4.79 9.25 -2.08
N ALA A 54 4.46 9.97 -1.01
CA ALA A 54 5.40 10.77 -0.24
C ALA A 54 5.30 10.42 1.24
N LEU A 55 6.41 9.94 1.79
CA LEU A 55 6.56 9.57 3.18
C LEU A 55 7.30 10.71 3.91
N GLN A 56 6.62 11.33 4.86
CA GLN A 56 7.11 12.44 5.67
C GLN A 56 7.25 11.95 7.12
N ASP A 57 8.26 11.12 7.36
CA ASP A 57 8.59 10.55 8.66
C ASP A 57 10.10 10.67 8.90
N ASP A 58 10.51 10.71 10.16
CA ASP A 58 11.92 10.79 10.57
C ASP A 58 12.58 9.40 10.67
N MET A 59 11.78 8.34 10.57
CA MET A 59 12.26 6.96 10.53
C MET A 59 13.19 6.70 9.34
N ARG A 60 14.05 5.69 9.50
CA ARG A 60 14.87 5.21 8.38
C ARG A 60 13.97 4.68 7.25
N PRO A 61 14.27 4.99 5.97
CA PRO A 61 13.44 4.59 4.84
C PRO A 61 13.22 3.07 4.72
N ASP A 62 14.24 2.28 5.01
CA ASP A 62 14.16 0.81 4.95
C ASP A 62 13.20 0.25 5.99
N ALA A 63 13.27 0.73 7.22
CA ALA A 63 12.33 0.35 8.29
C ALA A 63 10.88 0.75 7.95
N LEU A 64 10.69 1.88 7.28
CA LEU A 64 9.36 2.34 6.89
C LEU A 64 8.77 1.52 5.73
N LEU A 65 9.60 1.17 4.75
CA LEU A 65 9.19 0.48 3.52
C LEU A 65 9.08 -1.03 3.66
N PHE A 66 9.99 -1.64 4.40
CA PHE A 66 10.11 -3.09 4.53
C PHE A 66 9.81 -3.58 5.95
N GLY A 67 9.48 -2.67 6.88
CA GLY A 67 9.04 -3.04 8.22
C GLY A 67 7.71 -3.78 8.18
N GLU A 68 7.74 -5.02 8.68
CA GLU A 68 6.58 -5.89 8.80
C GLU A 68 5.90 -5.66 10.15
N THR A 69 4.84 -4.86 10.14
CA THR A 69 4.00 -4.65 11.33
C THR A 69 2.55 -4.96 11.02
N GLN A 70 1.92 -5.66 11.96
CA GLN A 70 0.52 -6.09 11.90
C GLN A 70 -0.44 -4.90 12.03
N SER A 71 -1.74 -5.14 11.80
CA SER A 71 -2.80 -4.16 11.96
C SER A 71 -2.67 -2.95 11.03
N ARG A 72 -2.36 -3.20 9.75
CA ARG A 72 -2.29 -2.18 8.71
C ARG A 72 -2.93 -2.68 7.41
N ILE A 73 -3.70 -1.81 6.78
CA ILE A 73 -4.37 -2.05 5.51
C ILE A 73 -4.13 -0.82 4.63
N VAL A 74 -3.68 -1.04 3.40
CA VAL A 74 -3.68 0.00 2.35
C VAL A 74 -5.01 -0.07 1.62
N VAL A 75 -5.60 1.09 1.36
CA VAL A 75 -6.82 1.21 0.56
C VAL A 75 -6.65 2.25 -0.54
N SER A 76 -7.33 2.04 -1.67
CA SER A 76 -7.49 3.06 -2.71
C SER A 76 -8.91 3.64 -2.67
N SER A 77 -9.07 4.91 -3.06
CA SER A 77 -10.35 5.61 -3.07
C SER A 77 -10.29 6.81 -4.00
N SER A 78 -11.40 7.11 -4.68
CA SER A 78 -11.49 8.32 -5.49
C SER A 78 -11.28 9.58 -4.65
N ASN A 79 -10.64 10.59 -5.25
CA ASN A 79 -10.26 11.84 -4.58
C ASN A 79 -11.44 12.53 -3.86
N GLN A 80 -12.65 12.42 -4.41
CA GLN A 80 -13.88 12.99 -3.84
C GLN A 80 -14.31 12.32 -2.52
N LYS A 81 -13.92 11.06 -2.30
CA LYS A 81 -14.30 10.25 -1.13
C LYS A 81 -13.25 10.29 -0.01
N VAL A 82 -12.01 10.69 -0.29
CA VAL A 82 -10.90 10.73 0.69
C VAL A 82 -11.26 11.50 1.96
N LYS A 83 -11.88 12.68 1.84
CA LYS A 83 -12.29 13.48 3.02
C LYS A 83 -13.32 12.73 3.88
N LYS A 84 -14.28 12.03 3.26
CA LYS A 84 -15.28 11.22 3.97
C LYS A 84 -14.62 10.02 4.67
N LEU A 85 -13.65 9.38 4.01
CA LEU A 85 -12.89 8.26 4.55
C LEU A 85 -12.09 8.65 5.80
N LEU A 86 -11.34 9.76 5.74
CA LEU A 86 -10.56 10.26 6.88
C LEU A 86 -11.45 10.68 8.06
N ASN A 87 -12.60 11.29 7.80
CA ASN A 87 -13.56 11.63 8.84
C ASN A 87 -14.13 10.37 9.52
N LEU A 88 -14.43 9.32 8.75
CA LEU A 88 -14.88 8.05 9.30
C LEU A 88 -13.78 7.37 10.13
N ALA A 89 -12.53 7.39 9.65
CA ALA A 89 -11.38 6.86 10.39
C ALA A 89 -11.23 7.55 11.75
N LYS A 90 -11.32 8.89 11.78
CA LYS A 90 -11.30 9.68 13.02
C LYS A 90 -12.46 9.29 13.96
N LYS A 91 -13.68 9.14 13.44
CA LYS A 91 -14.86 8.72 14.22
C LYS A 91 -14.69 7.32 14.81
N ARG A 92 -14.06 6.40 14.08
CA ARG A 92 -13.79 5.02 14.51
C ARG A 92 -12.50 4.86 15.32
N LYS A 93 -11.77 5.96 15.56
CA LYS A 93 -10.46 5.97 16.25
C LYS A 93 -9.45 5.04 15.55
N VAL A 94 -9.46 5.05 14.22
CA VAL A 94 -8.48 4.37 13.36
C VAL A 94 -7.50 5.42 12.83
N LYS A 95 -6.20 5.16 12.96
CA LYS A 95 -5.15 6.00 12.38
C LYS A 95 -5.16 5.82 10.87
N ALA A 96 -5.26 6.92 10.12
CA ALA A 96 -5.27 6.89 8.66
C ALA A 96 -4.52 8.09 8.11
N THR A 97 -3.70 7.85 7.09
CA THR A 97 -2.88 8.86 6.40
C THR A 97 -3.01 8.65 4.90
N VAL A 98 -3.03 9.75 4.15
CA VAL A 98 -2.94 9.71 2.68
C VAL A 98 -1.48 9.53 2.30
N LEU A 99 -1.16 8.42 1.65
CA LEU A 99 0.21 8.13 1.20
C LEU A 99 0.55 8.85 -0.12
N GLY A 100 -0.39 8.87 -1.05
CA GLY A 100 -0.12 9.27 -2.43
C GLY A 100 -1.29 9.07 -3.37
N LYS A 101 -0.98 8.88 -4.66
CA LYS A 101 -1.94 8.69 -5.75
C LYS A 101 -1.50 7.54 -6.65
N THR A 102 -2.46 6.78 -7.14
CA THR A 102 -2.25 5.81 -8.23
C THR A 102 -2.31 6.51 -9.58
N GLY A 103 -1.66 5.93 -10.59
CA GLY A 103 -1.63 6.44 -11.96
C GLY A 103 -0.26 6.31 -12.62
N GLY A 104 -0.26 6.41 -13.95
CA GLY A 104 0.96 6.27 -14.75
C GLY A 104 1.46 4.83 -14.82
N ASP A 105 2.71 4.68 -15.24
CA ASP A 105 3.40 3.42 -15.52
C ASP A 105 4.67 3.24 -14.66
N ARG A 106 4.79 4.01 -13.58
CA ARG A 106 5.96 4.00 -12.68
C ARG A 106 5.57 3.86 -11.22
N ILE A 107 6.42 3.18 -10.46
CA ILE A 107 6.40 3.11 -9.00
C ILE A 107 7.38 4.15 -8.47
N ILE A 108 6.85 5.20 -7.85
CA ILE A 108 7.62 6.34 -7.34
C ILE A 108 7.37 6.51 -5.85
N ILE A 109 8.45 6.49 -5.07
CA ILE A 109 8.40 6.72 -3.62
C ILE A 109 9.37 7.84 -3.25
N TYR A 110 8.84 8.85 -2.56
CA TYR A 110 9.61 9.90 -1.93
C TYR A 110 9.68 9.67 -0.42
N HIS A 111 10.84 9.95 0.18
CA HIS A 111 11.03 10.03 1.62
C HIS A 111 11.71 11.36 1.96
N SER A 112 11.11 12.17 2.84
CA SER A 112 11.65 13.49 3.20
C SER A 112 12.02 14.34 1.96
N ASN A 113 11.11 14.40 0.98
CA ASN A 113 11.27 15.09 -0.31
C ASN A 113 12.38 14.55 -1.24
N LYS A 114 13.07 13.47 -0.88
CA LYS A 114 14.03 12.78 -1.74
C LYS A 114 13.36 11.59 -2.42
N LYS A 115 13.49 11.49 -3.75
CA LYS A 115 13.05 10.31 -4.51
C LYS A 115 13.98 9.14 -4.19
N ILE A 116 13.44 8.08 -3.61
CA ILE A 116 14.21 6.90 -3.18
C ILE A 116 13.91 5.65 -4.01
N ILE A 117 12.73 5.58 -4.63
CA ILE A 117 12.37 4.53 -5.59
C ILE A 117 11.76 5.20 -6.80
N ASP A 118 12.18 4.76 -7.98
CA ASP A 118 11.65 5.21 -9.27
C ASP A 118 11.89 4.14 -10.34
N ILE A 119 10.95 3.21 -10.49
CA ILE A 119 11.06 2.09 -11.43
C ILE A 119 9.80 1.97 -12.31
N PRO A 120 9.93 1.55 -13.58
CA PRO A 120 8.78 1.20 -14.40
C PRO A 120 8.00 0.02 -13.80
N VAL A 121 6.67 0.05 -13.88
CA VAL A 121 5.82 -1.06 -13.41
C VAL A 121 6.15 -2.36 -14.15
N ASN A 122 6.46 -2.29 -15.45
CA ASN A 122 6.84 -3.47 -16.23
C ASN A 122 8.14 -4.12 -15.76
N GLU A 123 9.11 -3.33 -15.32
CA GLU A 123 10.37 -3.83 -14.78
C GLU A 123 10.15 -4.54 -13.44
N ALA A 124 9.37 -3.92 -12.55
CA ALA A 124 8.95 -4.52 -11.29
C ALA A 124 8.14 -5.80 -11.51
N TYR A 125 7.23 -5.81 -12.49
CA TYR A 125 6.43 -6.98 -12.85
C TYR A 125 7.30 -8.15 -13.30
N LYS A 126 8.29 -7.87 -14.15
CA LYS A 126 9.22 -8.87 -14.65
C LYS A 126 9.99 -9.51 -13.50
N ALA A 127 10.60 -8.68 -12.64
CA ALA A 127 11.35 -9.15 -11.49
C ALA A 127 10.49 -10.02 -10.55
N TRP A 128 9.24 -9.61 -10.29
CA TRP A 128 8.32 -10.36 -9.44
C TRP A 128 7.84 -11.68 -10.09
N LYS A 129 7.55 -11.65 -11.40
CA LYS A 129 6.95 -12.79 -12.11
C LYS A 129 7.98 -13.88 -12.46
N GLU A 130 9.20 -13.49 -12.80
CA GLU A 130 10.26 -14.40 -13.28
C GLU A 130 11.09 -15.02 -12.16
N ALA A 131 11.05 -14.44 -10.94
CA ALA A 131 11.85 -14.91 -9.80
C ALA A 131 11.75 -16.43 -9.53
N ILE A 132 10.53 -16.98 -9.55
CA ILE A 132 10.31 -18.42 -9.36
C ILE A 132 10.71 -19.20 -10.63
N PRO A 133 10.16 -18.92 -11.84
CA PRO A 133 10.56 -19.60 -13.06
C PRO A 133 12.08 -19.71 -13.27
N ASP A 134 12.83 -18.64 -13.01
CA ASP A 134 14.28 -18.59 -13.22
C ASP A 134 15.04 -19.56 -12.30
N ILE A 135 14.56 -19.78 -11.08
CA ILE A 135 15.15 -20.75 -10.14
C ILE A 135 14.93 -22.19 -10.64
N PHE A 136 13.81 -22.45 -11.33
CA PHE A 136 13.45 -23.77 -11.84
C PHE A 136 13.97 -24.07 -13.25
N GLN A 137 14.65 -23.12 -13.90
CA GLN A 137 15.36 -23.41 -15.15
C GLN A 137 16.56 -24.31 -14.84
N VAL A 138 16.37 -25.62 -15.00
CA VAL A 138 17.45 -26.61 -14.99
C VAL A 138 18.40 -26.26 -16.13
N LYS A 139 19.65 -25.93 -15.80
CA LYS A 139 20.73 -25.78 -16.77
C LYS A 139 21.04 -27.10 -17.46
#